data_AF-A0A965B9E8-F1
#
_entry.id   AF-A0A965B9E8-F1
#
_cell.length_a   1.000
_cell.length_b   1.000
_cell.length_c   1.000
_cell.angle_alpha   90.00
_cell.angle_beta   90.00
_cell.angle_gamma   90.00
#
_symmetry.space_group_name_H-M   'P 1'
#
loop_
_entity.id
_entity.type
_entity.pdbx_description
1 polymer ?
#
loop_
_entity_poly.entity_id
_entity_poly.type
_entity_poly.pdbx_seq_one_letter_code
_entity_poly.pdbx_strand_id
1 'polypeptide(L)'
;RPDADTEQTASALLTCTVRDPDPDAVGRRFSSAAVELALASYPGFHTTAPPAEAAVYGIFTAGYVQAEAVDHAAVLPDGTRVLIAPAAQTLALADVAEPALPEPLPAGPTRRVPLGTIAGARSGDKGGAANIGVWVRTDEQWRWLAHTLTTDAVRKLLPEAGELTITRHLLPSLRAVNVVIEGILGRGVAYQARFDPQAKGLGEWLRSRHVDIPEVILT
;
A
#
# COMPACT_ATOMS: atom_id res chain seq x y z
N ARG A 1 18.33 -9.73 19.21
CA ARG A 1 18.35 -9.11 20.56
C ARG A 1 19.60 -9.63 21.30
N PRO A 2 20.22 -8.87 22.23
CA PRO A 2 21.26 -9.44 23.10
C PRO A 2 20.70 -10.62 23.91
N ASP A 3 21.48 -11.69 24.07
CA ASP A 3 21.17 -12.90 24.86
C ASP A 3 19.76 -13.47 24.62
N ALA A 4 19.45 -13.80 23.36
CA ALA A 4 18.11 -14.19 22.99
C ALA A 4 17.82 -15.68 23.27
N ASP A 5 16.64 -15.98 23.81
CA ASP A 5 16.20 -17.34 24.15
C ASP A 5 16.07 -18.29 22.93
N THR A 6 16.02 -17.73 21.72
CA THR A 6 15.98 -18.51 20.48
C THR A 6 16.88 -17.90 19.40
N GLU A 7 17.42 -18.75 18.53
CA GLU A 7 18.20 -18.34 17.36
C GLU A 7 17.45 -17.33 16.49
N GLN A 8 16.16 -17.58 16.20
CA GLN A 8 15.34 -16.67 15.38
C GLN A 8 15.27 -15.24 15.94
N THR A 9 15.27 -15.08 17.26
CA THR A 9 15.28 -13.77 17.93
C THR A 9 16.69 -13.16 18.11
N ALA A 10 17.73 -13.98 17.91
CA ALA A 10 19.13 -13.57 17.84
C ALA A 10 19.56 -13.20 16.41
N SER A 11 18.82 -13.65 15.39
CA SER A 11 19.14 -13.43 13.97
C SER A 11 18.55 -12.13 13.39
N ALA A 12 19.15 -11.68 12.28
CA ALA A 12 18.63 -10.63 11.41
C ALA A 12 18.41 -11.22 10.01
N LEU A 13 17.32 -10.83 9.34
CA LEU A 13 17.02 -11.24 7.98
C LEU A 13 17.36 -10.11 7.00
N LEU A 14 18.31 -10.37 6.10
CA LEU A 14 18.55 -9.53 4.93
C LEU A 14 17.78 -10.10 3.74
N THR A 15 16.96 -9.28 3.08
CA THR A 15 16.32 -9.62 1.82
C THR A 15 16.95 -8.82 0.69
N CYS A 16 17.43 -9.50 -0.35
CA CYS A 16 17.95 -8.87 -1.56
C CYS A 16 17.16 -9.40 -2.76
N THR A 17 16.60 -8.48 -3.55
CA THR A 17 15.85 -8.81 -4.76
C THR A 17 16.51 -8.12 -5.94
N VAL A 18 17.01 -8.92 -6.90
CA VAL A 18 17.70 -8.44 -8.09
C VAL A 18 16.88 -8.82 -9.33
N ARG A 19 16.92 -7.96 -10.35
CA ARG A 19 16.13 -8.11 -11.58
C ARG A 19 16.97 -7.63 -12.74
N ASP A 20 16.95 -8.36 -13.83
CA ASP A 20 17.62 -8.02 -15.08
C ASP A 20 16.82 -8.61 -16.26
N PRO A 21 16.75 -7.93 -17.42
CA PRO A 21 16.22 -8.54 -18.64
C PRO A 21 16.94 -9.84 -19.07
N ASP A 22 18.22 -9.99 -18.70
CA ASP A 22 19.01 -11.20 -18.88
C ASP A 22 18.87 -12.14 -17.67
N PRO A 23 18.21 -13.31 -17.80
CA PRO A 23 18.08 -14.26 -16.71
C PRO A 23 19.44 -14.79 -16.21
N ASP A 24 20.48 -14.83 -17.06
CA ASP A 24 21.79 -15.34 -16.65
C ASP A 24 22.52 -14.37 -15.72
N ALA A 25 22.23 -13.07 -15.81
CA ALA A 25 22.79 -12.05 -14.93
C ALA A 25 22.28 -12.16 -13.48
N VAL A 26 21.04 -12.62 -13.29
CA VAL A 26 20.36 -12.67 -11.98
C VAL A 26 20.05 -14.08 -11.48
N GLY A 27 20.30 -15.11 -12.29
CA GLY A 27 20.19 -16.51 -11.91
C GLY A 27 21.44 -17.00 -11.18
N ARG A 28 21.95 -18.16 -11.60
CA ARG A 28 23.05 -18.85 -10.92
C ARG A 28 24.27 -17.97 -10.67
N ARG A 29 24.68 -17.14 -11.65
CA ARG A 29 25.86 -16.27 -11.55
C ARG A 29 25.79 -15.32 -10.34
N PHE A 30 24.64 -14.66 -10.13
CA PHE A 30 24.43 -13.79 -8.98
C PHE A 30 24.42 -14.59 -7.68
N SER A 31 23.67 -15.69 -7.64
CA SER A 31 23.52 -16.48 -6.41
C SER A 31 24.82 -17.15 -5.95
N SER A 32 25.65 -17.63 -6.88
CA SER A 32 26.98 -18.19 -6.58
C SER A 32 27.88 -17.15 -5.94
N ALA A 33 27.98 -15.95 -6.53
CA ALA A 33 28.78 -14.87 -5.98
C ALA A 33 28.30 -14.46 -4.57
N ALA A 34 27.00 -14.38 -4.35
CA ALA A 34 26.43 -14.06 -3.04
C ALA A 34 26.77 -15.14 -1.99
N VAL A 35 26.65 -16.42 -2.33
CA VAL A 35 26.97 -17.54 -1.43
C VAL A 35 28.46 -17.60 -1.14
N GLU A 36 29.32 -17.46 -2.13
CA GLU A 36 30.78 -17.48 -1.97
C GLU A 36 31.25 -16.34 -1.07
N LEU A 37 30.76 -15.11 -1.29
CA LEU A 37 31.05 -13.96 -0.43
C LEU A 37 30.57 -14.18 1.00
N ALA A 38 29.37 -14.75 1.17
CA ALA A 38 28.79 -14.95 2.47
C ALA A 38 29.51 -16.05 3.27
N LEU A 39 29.89 -17.17 2.64
CA LEU A 39 30.67 -18.23 3.26
C LEU A 39 32.10 -17.80 3.59
N ALA A 40 32.64 -16.83 2.85
CA ALA A 40 33.93 -16.20 3.15
C ALA A 40 33.83 -15.06 4.20
N SER A 41 32.65 -14.77 4.73
CA SER A 41 32.42 -13.64 5.63
C SER A 41 32.42 -14.05 7.12
N TYR A 42 31.40 -13.66 7.89
CA TYR A 42 31.28 -13.90 9.31
C TYR A 42 30.64 -15.28 9.62
N PRO A 43 31.00 -15.92 10.75
CA PRO A 43 30.36 -17.17 11.17
C PRO A 43 28.89 -16.97 11.53
N GLY A 44 28.05 -17.95 11.22
CA GLY A 44 26.60 -17.90 11.48
C GLY A 44 25.76 -17.40 10.31
N PHE A 45 26.35 -17.17 9.13
CA PHE A 45 25.58 -16.96 7.91
C PHE A 45 24.84 -18.25 7.51
N HIS A 46 23.56 -18.13 7.19
CA HIS A 46 22.74 -19.18 6.59
C HIS A 46 21.66 -18.55 5.70
N THR A 47 21.15 -19.30 4.72
CA THR A 47 20.05 -18.88 3.86
C THR A 47 18.72 -19.46 4.33
N THR A 48 17.60 -18.83 3.96
CA THR A 48 16.24 -19.34 4.25
C THR A 48 15.79 -20.40 3.24
N ALA A 49 16.45 -20.46 2.08
CA ALA A 49 16.23 -21.45 1.03
C ALA A 49 17.53 -21.64 0.22
N PRO A 50 17.69 -22.76 -0.50
CA PRO A 50 18.77 -22.92 -1.47
C PRO A 50 18.71 -21.86 -2.59
N PRO A 51 19.85 -21.52 -3.21
CA PRO A 51 19.88 -20.74 -4.45
C PRO A 51 18.93 -21.30 -5.52
N ALA A 52 18.24 -20.41 -6.23
CA ALA A 52 17.34 -20.75 -7.31
C ALA A 52 17.75 -20.05 -8.61
N GLU A 53 17.32 -20.60 -9.74
CA GLU A 53 17.47 -19.94 -11.05
C GLU A 53 16.57 -18.70 -11.12
N ALA A 54 16.84 -17.82 -12.09
CA ALA A 54 16.01 -16.64 -12.33
C ALA A 54 14.57 -17.03 -12.69
N ALA A 55 13.61 -16.26 -12.19
CA ALA A 55 12.19 -16.46 -12.48
C ALA A 55 11.63 -15.27 -13.28
N VAL A 56 10.82 -15.57 -14.28
CA VAL A 56 10.07 -14.55 -15.02
C VAL A 56 8.96 -14.00 -14.14
N TYR A 57 8.74 -12.69 -14.17
CA TYR A 57 7.63 -12.03 -13.48
C TYR A 57 6.87 -11.10 -14.44
N GLY A 58 5.56 -11.01 -14.25
CA GLY A 58 4.71 -10.10 -15.01
C GLY A 58 4.68 -8.71 -14.41
N ILE A 59 4.61 -7.66 -15.24
CA ILE A 59 4.31 -6.30 -14.79
C ILE A 59 2.88 -5.98 -15.23
N PHE A 60 2.02 -5.65 -14.27
CA PHE A 60 0.68 -5.16 -14.56
C PHE A 60 0.70 -3.64 -14.61
N THR A 61 0.20 -3.06 -15.69
CA THR A 61 0.05 -1.61 -15.85
C THR A 61 -1.38 -1.32 -16.27
N ALA A 62 -2.00 -0.31 -15.64
CA ALA A 62 -3.31 0.16 -16.05
C ALA A 62 -3.19 0.90 -17.39
N GLY A 63 -4.14 0.64 -18.29
CA GLY A 63 -4.26 1.33 -19.57
C GLY A 63 -5.74 1.48 -19.94
N TYR A 64 -6.01 2.42 -20.83
CA TYR A 64 -7.34 2.61 -21.39
C TYR A 64 -7.44 1.88 -22.72
N VAL A 65 -8.58 1.24 -22.96
CA VAL A 65 -8.96 0.67 -24.25
C VAL A 65 -10.30 1.27 -24.66
N GLN A 66 -10.52 1.39 -25.97
CA GLN A 66 -11.84 1.81 -26.48
C GLN A 66 -12.88 0.78 -26.06
N ALA A 67 -14.06 1.23 -25.60
CA ALA A 67 -15.08 0.33 -25.07
C ALA A 67 -15.58 -0.64 -26.16
N GLU A 68 -15.60 -0.21 -27.41
CA GLU A 68 -15.98 -0.98 -28.59
C GLU A 68 -14.97 -2.09 -28.93
N ALA A 69 -13.75 -2.05 -28.36
CA ALA A 69 -12.73 -3.07 -28.59
C ALA A 69 -12.93 -4.31 -27.69
N VAL A 70 -13.86 -4.27 -26.73
CA VAL A 70 -14.09 -5.36 -25.78
C VAL A 70 -15.57 -5.76 -25.79
N ASP A 71 -15.86 -7.00 -26.18
CA ASP A 71 -17.21 -7.55 -26.11
C ASP A 71 -17.67 -7.67 -24.65
N HIS A 72 -18.68 -6.90 -24.28
CA HIS A 72 -19.36 -7.04 -22.99
C HIS A 72 -20.58 -7.94 -23.15
N ALA A 73 -20.65 -9.02 -22.37
CA ALA A 73 -21.77 -9.95 -22.40
C ALA A 73 -22.19 -10.37 -20.99
N ALA A 74 -23.50 -10.45 -20.74
CA ALA A 74 -24.06 -11.15 -19.59
C ALA A 74 -24.31 -12.62 -19.97
N VAL A 75 -23.81 -13.56 -19.15
CA VAL A 75 -24.08 -14.99 -19.31
C VAL A 75 -25.11 -15.41 -18.27
N LEU A 76 -26.26 -15.89 -18.72
CA LEU A 76 -27.37 -16.32 -17.88
C LEU A 76 -27.17 -17.76 -17.37
N PRO A 77 -27.90 -18.21 -16.33
CA PRO A 77 -27.73 -19.56 -15.76
C PRO A 77 -27.96 -20.71 -16.74
N ASP A 78 -28.74 -20.49 -17.80
CA ASP A 78 -29.00 -21.45 -18.88
C ASP A 78 -27.89 -21.46 -19.96
N GLY A 79 -26.84 -20.63 -19.79
CA GLY A 79 -25.76 -20.45 -20.74
C GLY A 79 -26.04 -19.43 -21.84
N THR A 80 -27.23 -18.82 -21.89
CA THR A 80 -27.57 -17.77 -22.85
C THR A 80 -26.64 -16.57 -22.67
N ARG A 81 -26.09 -16.07 -23.79
CA ARG A 81 -25.21 -14.88 -23.81
C ARG A 81 -25.98 -13.69 -24.36
N VAL A 82 -26.09 -12.64 -23.57
CA VAL A 82 -26.70 -11.36 -23.96
C VAL A 82 -25.59 -10.33 -24.14
N LEU A 83 -25.36 -9.87 -25.37
CA LEU A 83 -24.38 -8.82 -25.65
C LEU A 83 -24.91 -7.47 -25.14
N ILE A 84 -24.02 -6.70 -24.51
CA ILE A 84 -24.29 -5.38 -23.96
C ILE A 84 -23.50 -4.38 -24.79
N ALA A 85 -24.19 -3.53 -25.55
CA ALA A 85 -23.55 -2.49 -26.32
C ALA A 85 -22.87 -1.46 -25.40
N PRO A 86 -21.73 -0.86 -25.82
CA PRO A 86 -21.14 0.28 -25.12
C PRO A 86 -22.13 1.44 -24.94
N ALA A 87 -21.90 2.27 -23.93
CA ALA A 87 -22.74 3.44 -23.69
C ALA A 87 -22.61 4.45 -24.84
N ALA A 88 -23.73 4.76 -25.50
CA ALA A 88 -23.75 5.71 -26.62
C ALA A 88 -23.55 7.18 -26.20
N GLN A 89 -23.73 7.48 -24.92
CA GLN A 89 -23.56 8.81 -24.34
C GLN A 89 -22.51 8.73 -23.23
N THR A 90 -21.44 9.50 -23.39
CA THR A 90 -20.34 9.58 -22.43
C THR A 90 -20.08 11.03 -22.05
N LEU A 91 -19.47 11.23 -20.89
CA LEU A 91 -18.92 12.52 -20.48
C LEU A 91 -17.41 12.46 -20.60
N ALA A 92 -16.80 13.57 -21.02
CA ALA A 92 -15.36 13.71 -20.95
C ALA A 92 -14.90 13.62 -19.49
N LEU A 93 -13.82 12.87 -19.24
CA LEU A 93 -13.21 12.82 -17.92
C LEU A 93 -12.69 14.21 -17.55
N ALA A 94 -13.07 14.68 -16.37
CA ALA A 94 -12.64 15.94 -15.81
C ALA A 94 -12.33 15.75 -14.32
N ASP A 95 -11.47 16.61 -13.79
CA ASP A 95 -11.15 16.59 -12.37
C ASP A 95 -12.38 16.95 -11.54
N VAL A 96 -12.55 16.22 -10.43
CA VAL A 96 -13.63 16.46 -9.48
C VAL A 96 -13.16 17.48 -8.45
N ALA A 97 -13.98 18.48 -8.17
CA ALA A 97 -13.68 19.48 -7.15
C ALA A 97 -13.46 18.84 -5.79
N GLU A 98 -12.43 19.29 -5.06
CA GLU A 98 -12.18 18.82 -3.71
C GLU A 98 -13.31 19.26 -2.75
N PRO A 99 -13.82 18.35 -1.90
CA PRO A 99 -14.80 18.72 -0.89
C PRO A 99 -14.24 19.75 0.10
N ALA A 100 -15.08 20.68 0.54
CA ALA A 100 -14.72 21.61 1.60
C ALA A 100 -14.41 20.85 2.90
N LEU A 101 -13.42 21.36 3.65
CA LEU A 101 -13.12 20.85 4.98
C LEU A 101 -14.28 21.19 5.94
N PRO A 102 -14.61 20.28 6.87
CA PRO A 102 -15.57 20.59 7.92
C PRO A 102 -14.99 21.61 8.91
N GLU A 103 -15.83 22.21 9.76
CA GLU A 103 -15.34 23.08 10.84
C GLU A 103 -14.35 22.31 11.74
N PRO A 104 -13.18 22.87 12.08
CA PRO A 104 -12.24 22.19 12.98
C PRO A 104 -12.86 21.97 14.36
N LEU A 105 -12.37 20.98 15.10
CA LEU A 105 -12.72 20.85 16.52
C LEU A 105 -12.14 22.02 17.33
N PRO A 106 -12.80 22.45 18.41
CA PRO A 106 -12.21 23.39 19.35
C PRO A 106 -10.88 22.90 19.90
N ALA A 107 -9.96 23.83 20.20
CA ALA A 107 -8.72 23.51 20.87
C ALA A 107 -9.00 22.92 22.28
N GLY A 108 -8.17 21.98 22.71
CA GLY A 108 -8.34 21.30 23.98
C GLY A 108 -7.19 20.32 24.25
N PRO A 109 -7.23 19.61 25.39
CA PRO A 109 -6.22 18.62 25.72
C PRO A 109 -6.20 17.48 24.70
N THR A 110 -5.01 17.02 24.36
CA THR A 110 -4.77 15.89 23.47
C THR A 110 -4.00 14.80 24.19
N ARG A 111 -4.28 13.55 23.84
CA ARG A 111 -3.54 12.39 24.30
C ARG A 111 -2.85 11.71 23.13
N ARG A 112 -1.56 11.41 23.28
CA ARG A 112 -0.78 10.70 22.26
C ARG A 112 -1.06 9.20 22.29
N VAL A 113 -1.83 8.71 21.33
CA VAL A 113 -2.27 7.31 21.22
C VAL A 113 -2.21 6.83 19.76
N PRO A 114 -2.26 5.52 19.48
CA PRO A 114 -2.36 5.02 18.11
C PRO A 114 -3.57 5.63 17.37
N LEU A 115 -3.39 6.03 16.11
CA LEU A 115 -4.49 6.48 15.25
C LEU A 115 -5.64 5.46 15.20
N GLY A 116 -5.28 4.18 15.24
CA GLY A 116 -6.19 3.04 15.26
C GLY A 116 -7.11 2.95 16.48
N THR A 117 -6.88 3.77 17.52
CA THR A 117 -7.79 3.90 18.68
C THR A 117 -9.16 4.39 18.25
N ILE A 118 -9.24 5.30 17.29
CA ILE A 118 -10.53 5.84 16.79
C ILE A 118 -10.79 5.56 15.31
N ALA A 119 -9.75 5.32 14.51
CA ALA A 119 -9.88 5.11 13.08
C ALA A 119 -9.75 3.64 12.66
N GLY A 120 -10.66 3.19 11.79
CA GLY A 120 -10.49 1.98 10.99
C GLY A 120 -9.68 2.27 9.73
N ALA A 121 -9.02 1.25 9.18
CA ALA A 121 -8.30 1.38 7.91
C ALA A 121 -8.27 0.06 7.14
N ARG A 122 -8.20 0.16 5.81
CA ARG A 122 -7.90 -0.93 4.89
C ARG A 122 -6.99 -0.42 3.80
N SER A 123 -6.10 -1.29 3.33
CA SER A 123 -5.19 -0.97 2.25
C SER A 123 -5.04 -2.12 1.27
N GLY A 124 -4.61 -1.79 0.07
CA GLY A 124 -4.38 -2.74 -1.01
C GLY A 124 -3.64 -2.10 -2.17
N ASP A 125 -3.12 -2.95 -3.05
CA ASP A 125 -2.40 -2.53 -4.24
C ASP A 125 -3.33 -1.99 -5.33
N LYS A 126 -2.76 -1.12 -6.17
CA LYS A 126 -3.29 -0.64 -7.45
C LYS A 126 -2.12 -0.61 -8.44
N GLY A 127 -1.70 -1.78 -8.88
CA GLY A 127 -0.45 -1.92 -9.63
C GLY A 127 0.73 -1.52 -8.76
N GLY A 128 1.57 -0.60 -9.22
CA GLY A 128 2.72 -0.07 -8.46
C GLY A 128 2.37 0.85 -7.28
N ALA A 129 1.12 1.30 -7.19
CA ALA A 129 0.64 2.18 -6.12
C ALA A 129 -0.03 1.39 -4.99
N ALA A 130 -0.12 2.01 -3.81
CA ALA A 130 -0.96 1.53 -2.71
C ALA A 130 -2.11 2.51 -2.47
N ASN A 131 -3.27 1.96 -2.14
CA ASN A 131 -4.44 2.70 -1.69
C ASN A 131 -4.67 2.40 -0.21
N ILE A 132 -4.94 3.43 0.60
CA ILE A 132 -5.23 3.33 2.03
C ILE A 132 -6.50 4.13 2.32
N GLY A 133 -7.60 3.43 2.61
CA GLY A 133 -8.82 4.03 3.13
C GLY A 133 -8.78 4.08 4.65
N VAL A 134 -9.07 5.24 5.24
CA VAL A 134 -9.14 5.47 6.69
C VAL A 134 -10.49 6.09 7.02
N TRP A 135 -11.22 5.57 8.00
CA TRP A 135 -12.55 6.06 8.37
C TRP A 135 -12.77 6.07 9.89
N VAL A 136 -13.70 6.90 10.33
CA VAL A 136 -14.08 7.07 11.74
C VAL A 136 -15.60 6.94 11.90
N ARG A 137 -16.06 6.89 13.16
CA ARG A 137 -17.45 6.53 13.47
C ARG A 137 -18.35 7.74 13.68
N THR A 138 -17.84 8.85 14.20
CA THR A 138 -18.63 10.04 14.55
C THR A 138 -18.27 11.26 13.71
N ASP A 139 -19.14 12.28 13.71
CA ASP A 139 -18.89 13.54 13.00
C ASP A 139 -17.77 14.35 13.65
N GLU A 140 -17.62 14.30 14.97
CA GLU A 140 -16.52 14.95 15.69
C GLU A 140 -15.17 14.32 15.33
N GLN A 141 -15.11 12.99 15.25
CA GLN A 141 -13.92 12.29 14.79
C GLN A 141 -13.62 12.63 13.33
N TRP A 142 -14.65 12.76 12.48
CA TRP A 142 -14.48 13.15 11.08
C TRP A 142 -13.90 14.55 10.94
N ARG A 143 -14.44 15.52 11.69
CA ARG A 143 -13.92 16.88 11.77
C ARG A 143 -12.43 16.86 12.07
N TRP A 144 -12.01 16.11 13.08
CA TRP A 144 -10.59 15.96 13.39
C TRP A 144 -9.79 15.27 12.28
N LEU A 145 -10.23 14.10 11.80
CA LEU A 145 -9.50 13.28 10.82
C LEU A 145 -9.22 14.05 9.52
N ALA A 146 -10.21 14.80 9.02
CA ALA A 146 -10.08 15.57 7.77
C ALA A 146 -8.98 16.65 7.84
N HIS A 147 -8.81 17.26 9.02
CA HIS A 147 -7.77 18.26 9.28
C HIS A 147 -6.41 17.63 9.62
N THR A 148 -6.40 16.49 10.31
CA THR A 148 -5.17 15.86 10.80
C THR A 148 -4.48 15.01 9.74
N LEU A 149 -5.22 14.19 8.99
CA LEU A 149 -4.62 13.25 8.03
C LEU A 149 -4.38 13.94 6.67
N THR A 150 -3.44 14.88 6.65
CA THR A 150 -2.92 15.53 5.44
C THR A 150 -1.89 14.67 4.72
N THR A 151 -1.54 15.01 3.48
CA THR A 151 -0.45 14.35 2.74
C THR A 151 0.89 14.44 3.50
N ASP A 152 1.18 15.58 4.13
CA ASP A 152 2.36 15.77 4.98
C ASP A 152 2.32 14.93 6.25
N ALA A 153 1.15 14.80 6.88
CA ALA A 153 0.98 13.92 8.03
C ALA A 153 1.24 12.46 7.64
N VAL A 154 0.67 12.01 6.51
CA VAL A 154 0.93 10.66 5.97
C VAL A 154 2.42 10.46 5.73
N ARG A 155 3.12 11.43 5.12
CA ARG A 155 4.57 11.37 4.86
C ARG A 155 5.39 11.19 6.14
N LYS A 156 5.00 11.85 7.23
CA LYS A 156 5.64 11.70 8.55
C LYS A 156 5.30 10.38 9.22
N LEU A 157 4.06 9.91 9.08
CA LEU A 157 3.56 8.69 9.71
C LEU A 157 4.05 7.42 8.98
N LEU A 158 4.25 7.51 7.66
CA LEU A 158 4.77 6.46 6.78
C LEU A 158 6.05 6.97 6.09
N PRO A 159 7.21 6.98 6.79
CA PRO A 159 8.45 7.56 6.26
C PRO A 159 8.92 6.97 4.93
N GLU A 160 8.55 5.72 4.64
CA GLU A 160 8.86 5.05 3.37
C GLU A 160 8.10 5.66 2.17
N ALA A 161 7.07 6.47 2.42
CA ALA A 161 6.42 7.30 1.40
C ALA A 161 7.07 8.69 1.27
N GLY A 162 8.19 8.93 1.97
CA GLY A 162 8.85 10.22 2.16
C GLY A 162 9.11 11.03 0.90
N GLU A 163 9.48 10.38 -0.20
CA GLU A 163 9.78 11.02 -1.49
C GLU A 163 8.73 10.71 -2.56
N LEU A 164 7.69 9.95 -2.21
CA LEU A 164 6.67 9.50 -3.15
C LEU A 164 5.57 10.54 -3.30
N THR A 165 4.88 10.48 -4.45
CA THR A 165 3.64 11.20 -4.68
C THR A 165 2.55 10.61 -3.80
N ILE A 166 1.92 11.47 -2.99
CA ILE A 166 0.82 11.11 -2.10
C ILE A 166 -0.39 11.97 -2.50
N THR A 167 -1.46 11.31 -2.91
CA THR A 167 -2.73 11.96 -3.25
C THR A 167 -3.75 11.66 -2.17
N ARG A 168 -4.46 12.69 -1.70
CA ARG A 168 -5.49 12.58 -0.65
C ARG A 168 -6.85 12.92 -1.22
N HIS A 169 -7.83 12.07 -0.96
CA HIS A 169 -9.23 12.30 -1.29
C HIS A 169 -10.08 12.27 -0.03
N LEU A 170 -10.83 13.35 0.21
CA LEU A 170 -11.81 13.42 1.29
C LEU A 170 -13.12 12.77 0.84
N LEU A 171 -13.73 11.97 1.72
CA LEU A 171 -15.00 11.28 1.47
C LEU A 171 -15.98 11.61 2.61
N PRO A 172 -16.58 12.83 2.63
CA PRO A 172 -17.33 13.33 3.79
C PRO A 172 -18.53 12.45 4.17
N SER A 173 -19.28 11.95 3.18
CA SER A 173 -20.45 11.10 3.41
C SER A 173 -20.09 9.72 3.99
N LEU A 174 -18.81 9.35 3.98
CA LEU A 174 -18.30 8.12 4.58
C LEU A 174 -17.46 8.38 5.84
N ARG A 175 -17.30 9.66 6.24
CA ARG A 175 -16.40 10.07 7.33
C ARG A 175 -14.99 9.50 7.13
N ALA A 176 -14.50 9.55 5.89
CA ALA A 176 -13.30 8.84 5.48
C ALA A 176 -12.34 9.71 4.68
N VAL A 177 -11.06 9.34 4.74
CA VAL A 177 -9.98 9.84 3.92
C VAL A 177 -9.40 8.66 3.15
N ASN A 178 -9.29 8.81 1.84
CA ASN A 178 -8.59 7.86 0.99
C ASN A 178 -7.25 8.45 0.57
N VAL A 179 -6.18 7.69 0.75
CA VAL A 179 -4.82 8.08 0.42
C VAL A 179 -4.26 7.13 -0.63
N VAL A 180 -3.71 7.68 -1.70
CA VAL A 180 -2.99 6.92 -2.73
C VAL A 180 -1.52 7.28 -2.65
N ILE A 181 -0.66 6.28 -2.54
CA ILE A 181 0.80 6.44 -2.53
C ILE A 181 1.35 5.77 -3.78
N GLU A 182 1.82 6.57 -4.72
CA GLU A 182 2.30 6.08 -6.00
C GLU A 182 3.73 5.54 -5.89
N GLY A 183 4.00 4.42 -6.57
CA GLY A 183 5.35 3.85 -6.68
C GLY A 183 5.86 3.11 -5.43
N ILE A 184 5.11 3.07 -4.32
CA ILE A 184 5.56 2.39 -3.09
C ILE A 184 5.74 0.87 -3.30
N LEU A 185 5.07 0.28 -4.30
CA LEU A 185 5.21 -1.13 -4.68
C LEU A 185 6.11 -1.32 -5.93
N GLY A 186 6.83 -0.28 -6.36
CA GLY A 186 7.61 -0.29 -7.60
C GLY A 186 6.72 -0.53 -8.82
N ARG A 187 6.93 -1.65 -9.52
CA ARG A 187 6.11 -2.04 -10.69
C ARG A 187 4.93 -2.98 -10.36
N GLY A 188 4.57 -3.07 -9.08
CA GLY A 188 3.39 -3.80 -8.58
C GLY A 188 3.70 -5.11 -7.86
N VAL A 189 2.67 -5.92 -7.58
CA VAL A 189 2.78 -7.09 -6.69
C VAL A 189 3.91 -8.04 -7.10
N ALA A 190 3.96 -8.42 -8.37
CA ALA A 190 4.96 -9.32 -8.91
C ALA A 190 6.35 -8.70 -8.99
N TYR A 191 6.47 -7.37 -8.92
CA TYR A 191 7.76 -6.71 -8.78
C TYR A 191 8.39 -7.03 -7.43
N GLN A 192 7.62 -7.31 -6.36
CA GLN A 192 8.15 -7.62 -5.02
C GLN A 192 9.17 -6.58 -4.51
N ALA A 193 8.84 -5.28 -4.60
CA ALA A 193 9.69 -4.24 -3.98
C ALA A 193 9.72 -4.33 -2.44
N ARG A 194 8.76 -5.03 -1.84
CA ARG A 194 8.52 -5.07 -0.39
C ARG A 194 8.10 -6.46 0.04
N PHE A 195 8.30 -6.75 1.32
CA PHE A 195 7.79 -7.97 1.97
C PHE A 195 6.26 -8.03 2.03
N ASP A 196 5.58 -6.88 1.99
CA ASP A 196 4.13 -6.74 1.80
C ASP A 196 3.84 -6.25 0.37
N PRO A 197 3.87 -7.14 -0.63
CA PRO A 197 3.74 -6.76 -2.04
C PRO A 197 2.33 -6.32 -2.42
N GLN A 198 1.33 -6.60 -1.58
CA GLN A 198 -0.07 -6.23 -1.80
C GLN A 198 -0.49 -5.00 -0.99
N ALA A 199 0.45 -4.38 -0.27
CA ALA A 199 0.18 -3.25 0.64
C ALA A 199 -0.91 -3.53 1.69
N LYS A 200 -1.18 -4.78 2.06
CA LYS A 200 -2.29 -5.12 2.99
C LYS A 200 -2.01 -4.69 4.43
N GLY A 201 -0.74 -4.61 4.80
CA GLY A 201 -0.29 -4.18 6.11
C GLY A 201 -0.17 -2.66 6.26
N LEU A 202 -0.14 -1.88 5.16
CA LEU A 202 0.08 -0.43 5.23
C LEU A 202 -0.99 0.31 6.04
N GLY A 203 -2.26 -0.08 5.93
CA GLY A 203 -3.35 0.51 6.70
C GLY A 203 -3.17 0.25 8.20
N GLU A 204 -2.74 -0.95 8.59
CA GLU A 204 -2.48 -1.26 10.00
C GLU A 204 -1.21 -0.56 10.51
N TRP A 205 -0.17 -0.48 9.67
CA TRP A 205 1.02 0.29 10.01
C TRP A 205 0.66 1.76 10.28
N LEU A 206 -0.14 2.40 9.42
CA LEU A 206 -0.66 3.74 9.63
C LEU A 206 -1.47 3.86 10.93
N ARG A 207 -2.38 2.90 11.19
CA ARG A 207 -3.19 2.87 12.43
C ARG A 207 -2.34 2.73 13.69
N SER A 208 -1.25 1.98 13.64
CA SER A 208 -0.35 1.80 14.79
C SER A 208 0.46 3.06 15.13
N ARG A 209 0.56 4.03 14.20
CA ARG A 209 1.32 5.26 14.44
C ARG A 209 0.64 6.11 15.50
N HIS A 210 1.43 6.61 16.44
CA HIS A 210 0.94 7.48 17.50
C HIS A 210 0.78 8.92 17.02
N VAL A 211 -0.38 9.50 17.29
CA VAL A 211 -0.76 10.88 16.96
C VAL A 211 -1.43 11.52 18.17
N ASP A 212 -1.45 12.85 18.22
CA ASP A 212 -2.09 13.60 19.28
C ASP A 212 -3.60 13.73 18.99
N ILE A 213 -4.42 12.98 19.74
CA ILE A 213 -5.87 12.91 19.54
C ILE A 213 -6.57 13.71 20.66
N PRO A 214 -7.49 14.64 20.33
CA PRO A 214 -8.29 15.34 21.34
C PRO A 214 -9.02 14.38 22.26
N GLU A 215 -8.95 14.62 23.57
CA GLU A 215 -9.54 13.70 24.55
C GLU A 215 -11.06 13.59 24.41
N VAL A 216 -11.72 14.64 23.91
CA VAL A 216 -13.17 14.70 23.67
C VAL A 216 -13.67 13.69 22.62
N ILE A 217 -12.79 13.15 21.77
CA ILE A 217 -13.17 12.15 20.74
C ILE A 217 -12.63 10.74 21.04
N LEU A 218 -12.03 10.53 22.23
CA LEU A 218 -11.47 9.24 22.67
C LEU A 218 -12.43 8.34 23.46
N THR A 219 -13.64 8.84 23.76
CA THR A 219 -14.71 8.14 24.48
C THR A 219 -15.66 7.41 23.54
#